data_AF-A0A3L6PWL7-F1
#
_entry.id   AF-A0A3L6PWL7-F1
#
_cell.length_a   1.000
_cell.length_b   1.000
_cell.length_c   1.000
_cell.angle_alpha   90.00
_cell.angle_beta   90.00
_cell.angle_gamma   90.00
#
_symmetry.space_group_name_H-M   'P 1'
#
loop_
_entity.id
_entity.type
_entity.pdbx_description
1 polymer ?
#
loop_
_entity_poly.entity_id
_entity_poly.type
_entity_poly.pdbx_seq_one_letter_code
_entity_poly.pdbx_strand_id
1 'polypeptide(L)'
;MDPNDAFSAAHPFRWDLGPPAHAAPAPAPPLPLAPQLGVPRELEDLVAGYGVRPSTVARISELGFTASTLLGMTERELDDMMAALAGLFRWDVLLGERFGLRAALRAERGRVMSLGGRFHAGSTLDAASQEVLSDERDAAGSGGVADDEAGRRMVTGKKQAKKSAAAARKGKKARRKKELRPLDVLGDENDGDEDGGGGSESTESSAGGGGGGGERQREHPFVVTEPGEVARAKKNGLDYLFHLYEQCRVFLLQVQSIAMLSGHKAPTKVTNQVFRYAKKCGARYINKPKMRHYVHCYALHCLDEEASNALRRAYKARGENVGAWRQACYAPLVEIAARHGFDVDAVFAAHPRLAIWYVPTRLRQLCHQARGSQHAAAGLPPPPMF
;
A
#
# COMPACT_ATOMS: atom_id res chain seq x y z
N MET A 1 71.71 24.23 -12.98
CA MET A 1 70.96 23.50 -11.94
C MET A 1 70.96 24.34 -10.67
N ASP A 2 69.87 25.05 -10.39
CA ASP A 2 69.03 24.90 -9.19
C ASP A 2 67.76 25.76 -9.42
N PRO A 3 66.52 25.23 -9.39
CA PRO A 3 65.33 25.94 -9.84
C PRO A 3 64.52 26.46 -8.65
N ASN A 4 65.00 27.50 -7.96
CA ASN A 4 64.21 28.12 -6.90
C ASN A 4 64.52 29.61 -6.72
N ASP A 5 64.33 30.42 -7.77
CA ASP A 5 64.33 31.88 -7.62
C ASP A 5 63.63 32.60 -8.77
N ALA A 6 62.31 32.42 -8.88
CA ALA A 6 61.47 33.31 -9.68
C ALA A 6 60.04 33.29 -9.14
N PHE A 7 59.77 34.20 -8.20
CA PHE A 7 58.55 35.02 -8.06
C PHE A 7 58.32 35.42 -6.60
N SER A 8 59.18 36.31 -6.10
CA SER A 8 58.74 37.32 -5.12
C SER A 8 58.17 38.50 -5.89
N ALA A 9 56.84 38.72 -5.78
CA ALA A 9 56.20 40.04 -5.73
C ALA A 9 54.66 39.89 -5.79
N ALA A 10 54.01 39.92 -4.63
CA ALA A 10 52.81 40.72 -4.35
C ALA A 10 52.19 40.29 -3.00
N HIS A 11 52.37 41.16 -2.01
CA HIS A 11 51.69 41.24 -0.71
C HIS A 11 50.17 41.55 -0.90
N PRO A 12 49.36 41.90 0.14
CA PRO A 12 49.46 41.75 1.62
C PRO A 12 48.15 41.13 2.19
N PHE A 13 48.05 40.57 3.40
CA PHE A 13 47.82 41.28 4.66
C PHE A 13 47.70 40.20 5.77
N ARG A 14 48.59 40.25 6.76
CA ARG A 14 48.47 39.52 8.03
C ARG A 14 47.88 40.49 9.05
N TRP A 15 46.84 40.06 9.76
CA TRP A 15 46.38 40.73 10.98
C TRP A 15 46.52 39.73 12.13
N ASP A 16 47.29 40.12 13.15
CA ASP A 16 47.41 39.42 14.43
C ASP A 16 47.15 40.42 15.57
N LEU A 17 46.67 39.88 16.68
CA LEU A 17 45.73 40.42 17.66
C LEU A 17 46.31 41.36 18.74
N GLY A 18 45.47 42.25 19.27
CA GLY A 18 45.62 42.93 20.57
C GLY A 18 44.26 43.05 21.30
N PRO A 19 44.15 42.84 22.63
CA PRO A 19 42.87 42.81 23.37
C PRO A 19 42.65 44.08 24.26
N PRO A 20 41.57 44.20 25.04
CA PRO A 20 40.20 44.53 24.65
C PRO A 20 39.73 45.86 25.29
N ALA A 21 38.79 46.57 24.66
CA ALA A 21 38.03 47.64 25.30
C ALA A 21 36.54 47.31 25.25
N HIS A 22 35.91 47.34 26.42
CA HIS A 22 34.51 47.02 26.67
C HIS A 22 33.56 47.80 25.75
N ALA A 23 32.86 47.08 24.87
CA ALA A 23 31.70 47.58 24.15
C ALA A 23 30.48 46.73 24.52
N ALA A 24 29.37 47.42 24.79
CA ALA A 24 28.08 46.88 25.21
C ALA A 24 27.55 45.77 24.26
N PRO A 25 26.72 44.83 24.75
CA PRO A 25 26.19 43.77 23.90
C PRO A 25 25.30 44.38 22.79
N ALA A 26 25.71 44.19 21.54
CA ALA A 26 24.87 44.44 20.38
C ALA A 26 23.65 43.49 20.38
N PRO A 27 22.46 43.94 19.95
CA PRO A 27 21.29 43.07 19.85
C PRO A 27 21.55 41.93 18.86
N ALA A 28 21.22 40.70 19.27
CA ALA A 28 21.40 39.50 18.47
C ALA A 28 20.70 39.61 17.09
N PRO A 29 21.27 39.05 16.02
CA PRO A 29 20.56 38.93 14.75
C PRO A 29 19.30 38.09 14.95
N PRO A 30 18.16 38.44 14.32
CA PRO A 30 16.94 37.65 14.46
C PRO A 30 17.19 36.25 13.92
N LEU A 31 16.97 35.25 14.79
CA LEU A 31 16.93 33.84 14.42
C LEU A 31 15.90 33.63 13.29
N PRO A 32 16.15 32.71 12.33
CA PRO A 32 15.14 32.36 11.36
C PRO A 32 13.90 31.83 12.09
N LEU A 33 12.78 32.54 11.90
CA LEU A 33 11.50 32.23 12.49
C LEU A 33 11.11 30.80 12.08
N ALA A 34 10.86 29.93 13.07
CA ALA A 34 10.28 28.62 12.81
C ALA A 34 8.92 28.79 12.11
N PRO A 35 8.59 27.98 11.10
CA PRO A 35 7.32 28.12 10.38
C PRO A 35 6.16 27.84 11.34
N GLN A 36 5.25 28.82 11.43
CA GLN A 36 4.05 28.77 12.25
C GLN A 36 3.20 27.56 11.82
N LEU A 37 3.03 26.62 12.76
CA LEU A 37 2.13 25.48 12.65
C LEU A 37 0.68 25.97 12.73
N GLY A 38 -0.09 25.85 11.65
CA GLY A 38 -1.56 25.85 11.74
C GLY A 38 -2.35 26.70 10.75
N VAL A 39 -1.72 27.43 9.82
CA VAL A 39 -2.44 28.19 8.79
C VAL A 39 -2.45 27.39 7.47
N PRO A 40 -3.57 27.33 6.71
CA PRO A 40 -3.54 26.84 5.34
C PRO A 40 -2.47 27.63 4.58
N ARG A 41 -1.42 26.94 4.15
CA ARG A 41 -0.29 27.60 3.50
C ARG A 41 -0.81 28.23 2.21
N GLU A 42 -0.73 29.56 2.13
CA GLU A 42 -1.11 30.30 0.93
C GLU A 42 -0.21 29.87 -0.23
N LEU A 43 -0.68 30.07 -1.46
CA LEU A 43 0.05 29.60 -2.63
C LEU A 43 1.44 30.25 -2.72
N GLU A 44 1.56 31.51 -2.30
CA GLU A 44 2.82 32.24 -2.17
C GLU A 44 3.82 31.52 -1.24
N ASP A 45 3.35 31.07 -0.08
CA ASP A 45 4.18 30.40 0.92
C ASP A 45 4.64 29.01 0.48
N LEU A 46 3.81 28.32 -0.31
CA LEU A 46 4.08 26.99 -0.83
C LEU A 46 5.21 27.00 -1.86
N VAL A 47 5.21 28.01 -2.74
CA VAL A 47 6.16 28.13 -3.85
C VAL A 47 7.39 28.99 -3.52
N ALA A 48 7.42 29.60 -2.33
CA ALA A 48 8.56 30.35 -1.82
C ALA A 48 9.85 29.52 -1.90
N GLY A 49 10.88 30.07 -2.55
CA GLY A 49 12.18 29.41 -2.72
C GLY A 49 12.28 28.43 -3.91
N TYR A 50 11.20 28.21 -4.67
CA TYR A 50 11.21 27.32 -5.85
C TYR A 50 11.39 28.06 -7.19
N GLY A 51 11.73 29.36 -7.17
CA GLY A 51 12.00 30.13 -8.38
C GLY A 51 10.76 30.49 -9.20
N VAL A 52 9.59 30.55 -8.58
CA VAL A 52 8.33 31.03 -9.19
C VAL A 52 8.20 32.53 -8.91
N ARG A 53 7.97 33.35 -9.94
CA ARG A 53 7.80 34.81 -9.74
C ARG A 53 6.50 35.11 -8.99
N PRO A 54 6.46 36.13 -8.12
CA PRO A 54 5.23 36.54 -7.44
C PRO A 54 4.07 36.88 -8.39
N SER A 55 4.37 37.45 -9.55
CA SER A 55 3.37 37.73 -10.59
C SER A 55 2.76 36.47 -11.20
N THR A 56 3.53 35.39 -11.28
CA THR A 56 3.07 34.07 -11.74
C THR A 56 2.12 33.46 -10.71
N VAL A 57 2.44 33.61 -9.42
CA VAL A 57 1.59 33.15 -8.31
C VAL A 57 0.28 33.94 -8.25
N ALA A 58 0.36 35.27 -8.26
CA ALA A 58 -0.81 36.15 -8.24
C ALA A 58 -1.78 35.81 -9.37
N ARG A 59 -1.28 35.57 -10.59
CA ARG A 59 -2.13 35.21 -11.73
C ARG A 59 -2.81 33.84 -11.56
N ILE A 60 -2.12 32.86 -10.95
CA ILE A 60 -2.71 31.55 -10.63
C ILE A 60 -3.83 31.72 -9.59
N SER A 61 -3.58 32.54 -8.57
CA SER A 61 -4.58 32.88 -7.54
C SER A 61 -5.79 33.65 -8.12
N GLU A 62 -5.56 34.62 -9.01
CA GLU A 62 -6.61 35.39 -9.71
C GLU A 62 -7.53 34.50 -10.57
N LEU A 63 -6.97 33.43 -11.12
CA LEU A 63 -7.72 32.42 -11.89
C LEU A 63 -8.47 31.41 -10.99
N GLY A 64 -8.42 31.59 -9.67
CA GLY A 64 -9.14 30.78 -8.70
C GLY A 64 -8.44 29.48 -8.32
N PHE A 65 -7.18 29.27 -8.71
CA PHE A 65 -6.42 28.10 -8.28
C PHE A 65 -5.83 28.31 -6.90
N THR A 66 -6.28 27.50 -5.94
CA THR A 66 -5.73 27.49 -4.57
C THR A 66 -4.60 26.47 -4.43
N ALA A 67 -3.76 26.62 -3.40
CA ALA A 67 -2.75 25.64 -3.04
C ALA A 67 -3.34 24.22 -2.90
N SER A 68 -4.52 24.11 -2.26
CA SER A 68 -5.26 22.85 -2.09
C SER A 68 -5.69 22.24 -3.43
N THR A 69 -6.18 23.06 -4.37
CA THR A 69 -6.58 22.62 -5.71
C THR A 69 -5.38 22.08 -6.48
N LEU A 70 -4.26 22.80 -6.47
CA LEU A 70 -3.03 22.39 -7.16
C LEU A 70 -2.40 21.14 -6.55
N LEU A 71 -2.49 20.97 -5.22
CA LEU A 71 -2.04 19.75 -4.55
C LEU A 71 -2.84 18.51 -4.96
N GLY A 72 -4.10 18.66 -5.36
CA GLY A 72 -4.95 17.57 -5.86
C GLY A 72 -4.68 17.13 -7.31
N MET A 73 -4.03 17.97 -8.13
CA MET A 73 -3.82 17.70 -9.57
C MET A 73 -2.60 16.81 -9.82
N THR A 74 -2.62 15.89 -10.77
CA THR A 74 -1.41 15.15 -11.18
C THR A 74 -0.38 16.08 -11.83
N GLU A 75 0.90 15.68 -11.87
CA GLU A 75 1.94 16.49 -12.54
C GLU A 75 1.62 16.75 -14.02
N ARG A 76 0.98 15.78 -14.68
CA ARG A 76 0.48 15.92 -16.05
C ARG A 76 -0.66 16.93 -16.15
N GLU A 77 -1.66 16.84 -15.27
CA GLU A 77 -2.77 17.80 -15.24
C GLU A 77 -2.30 19.23 -14.95
N LEU A 78 -1.25 19.38 -14.13
CA LEU A 78 -0.59 20.66 -13.90
C LEU A 78 0.07 21.18 -15.18
N ASP A 79 0.78 20.33 -15.92
CA ASP A 79 1.39 20.72 -17.20
C ASP A 79 0.34 21.07 -18.26
N ASP A 80 -0.76 20.32 -18.33
CA ASP A 80 -1.88 20.57 -19.24
C ASP A 80 -2.57 21.90 -18.88
N MET A 81 -2.79 22.17 -17.59
CA MET A 81 -3.29 23.47 -17.10
C MET A 81 -2.35 24.60 -17.48
N MET A 82 -1.04 24.47 -17.20
CA MET A 82 -0.06 25.51 -17.52
C MET A 82 0.08 25.74 -19.03
N ALA A 83 -0.11 24.71 -19.85
CA ALA A 83 -0.16 24.81 -21.30
C ALA A 83 -1.45 25.52 -21.76
N ALA A 84 -2.60 25.19 -21.18
CA ALA A 84 -3.88 25.85 -21.44
C ALA A 84 -3.84 27.33 -21.06
N LEU A 85 -3.28 27.68 -19.90
CA LEU A 85 -3.15 29.06 -19.46
C LEU A 85 -2.17 29.86 -20.33
N ALA A 86 -1.08 29.24 -20.79
CA ALA A 86 -0.17 29.86 -21.75
C ALA A 86 -0.85 30.12 -23.11
N GLY A 87 -1.69 29.19 -23.58
CA GLY A 87 -2.42 29.30 -24.85
C GLY A 87 -3.60 30.29 -24.81
N LEU A 88 -4.39 30.28 -23.73
CA LEU A 88 -5.60 31.10 -23.59
C LEU A 88 -5.29 32.55 -23.24
N PHE A 89 -4.27 32.79 -22.40
CA PHE A 89 -3.96 34.13 -21.87
C PHE A 89 -2.65 34.71 -22.43
N ARG A 90 -2.06 34.07 -23.46
CA ARG A 90 -0.72 34.40 -24.01
C ARG A 90 0.30 34.61 -22.88
N TRP A 91 0.23 33.75 -21.87
CA TRP A 91 0.99 33.91 -20.64
C TRP A 91 2.38 33.31 -20.78
N ASP A 92 3.40 34.15 -20.65
CA ASP A 92 4.81 33.75 -20.75
C ASP A 92 5.35 33.22 -19.42
N VAL A 93 5.03 31.97 -19.12
CA VAL A 93 5.61 31.24 -17.99
C VAL A 93 6.92 30.63 -18.41
N LEU A 94 8.00 31.06 -17.75
CA LEU A 94 9.33 30.55 -17.99
C LEU A 94 9.39 29.06 -17.67
N LEU A 95 10.20 28.33 -18.42
CA LEU A 95 10.39 26.90 -18.21
C LEU A 95 10.83 26.58 -16.78
N GLY A 96 11.71 27.41 -16.20
CA GLY A 96 12.15 27.30 -14.80
C GLY A 96 11.02 27.46 -13.76
N GLU A 97 10.03 28.31 -14.03
CA GLU A 97 8.88 28.48 -13.13
C GLU A 97 7.94 27.28 -13.16
N ARG A 98 7.78 26.65 -14.33
CA ARG A 98 7.00 25.41 -14.46
C ARG A 98 7.61 24.28 -13.65
N PHE A 99 8.94 24.14 -13.73
CA PHE A 99 9.69 23.18 -12.92
C PHE A 99 9.66 23.54 -11.43
N GLY A 100 9.74 24.83 -11.10
CA GLY A 100 9.62 25.33 -9.73
C GLY A 100 8.29 24.99 -9.09
N LEU A 101 7.18 25.26 -9.79
CA LEU A 101 5.83 24.93 -9.32
C LEU A 101 5.65 23.41 -9.12
N ARG A 102 6.17 22.58 -10.05
CA ARG A 102 6.18 21.12 -9.89
C ARG A 102 7.00 20.68 -8.68
N ALA A 103 8.18 21.26 -8.49
CA ALA A 103 9.07 20.92 -7.38
C ALA A 103 8.45 21.29 -6.03
N ALA A 104 7.81 22.47 -5.95
CA ALA A 104 7.11 22.94 -4.76
C ALA A 104 5.95 22.00 -4.38
N LEU A 105 5.09 21.67 -5.35
CA LEU A 105 3.95 20.77 -5.13
C LEU A 105 4.41 19.34 -4.81
N ARG A 106 5.50 18.85 -5.42
CA ARG A 106 6.06 17.54 -5.11
C ARG A 106 6.62 17.47 -3.68
N ALA A 107 7.35 18.50 -3.26
CA ALA A 107 7.87 18.60 -1.90
C ALA A 107 6.73 18.70 -0.88
N GLU A 108 5.71 19.50 -1.17
CA GLU A 108 4.56 19.69 -0.30
C GLU A 108 3.69 18.42 -0.21
N ARG A 109 3.49 17.67 -1.30
CA ARG A 109 2.86 16.33 -1.24
C ARG A 109 3.65 15.35 -0.38
N GLY A 110 4.98 15.36 -0.50
CA GLY A 110 5.85 14.57 0.38
C GLY A 110 5.70 14.96 1.85
N ARG A 111 5.57 16.27 2.13
CA ARG A 111 5.33 16.81 3.48
C ARG A 111 3.97 16.41 4.04
N VAL A 112 2.90 16.55 3.26
CA VAL A 112 1.53 16.14 3.66
C VAL A 112 1.46 14.64 3.92
N MET A 113 2.13 13.82 3.09
CA MET A 113 2.22 12.37 3.32
C MET A 113 3.03 12.02 4.58
N SER A 114 4.02 12.83 4.95
CA SER A 114 4.82 12.68 6.17
C SER A 114 4.08 13.16 7.43
N LEU A 115 3.25 14.21 7.32
CA LEU A 115 2.48 14.81 8.40
C LEU A 115 1.07 14.20 8.59
N GLY A 116 0.67 13.27 7.73
CA GLY A 116 -0.61 12.53 7.80
C GLY A 116 -0.81 11.67 9.05
N GLY A 117 0.02 11.85 10.09
CA GLY A 117 -0.21 11.33 11.43
C GLY A 117 -0.93 12.30 12.39
N ARG A 118 -1.25 13.56 12.02
CA ARG A 118 -1.80 14.51 13.01
C ARG A 118 -2.78 15.62 12.55
N PHE A 119 -3.34 15.58 11.34
CA PHE A 119 -4.24 16.65 10.85
C PHE A 119 -5.71 16.23 10.69
N HIS A 120 -6.25 15.47 11.64
CA HIS A 120 -7.71 15.40 11.85
C HIS A 120 -8.07 16.09 13.17
N ALA A 121 -8.00 17.42 13.18
CA ALA A 121 -8.68 18.28 14.15
C ALA A 121 -8.77 19.69 13.55
N GLY A 122 -9.97 20.12 13.17
CA GLY A 122 -10.23 21.54 12.86
C GLY A 122 -11.11 21.80 11.66
N SER A 123 -12.44 21.83 11.89
CA SER A 123 -13.47 22.67 11.24
C SER A 123 -14.82 22.06 11.67
N THR A 124 -15.36 22.34 12.86
CA THR A 124 -16.18 23.50 13.30
C THR A 124 -17.38 23.81 12.39
N LEU A 125 -18.53 24.05 13.04
CA LEU A 125 -19.93 24.20 12.55
C LEU A 125 -20.68 22.85 12.52
N ASP A 126 -21.72 22.56 13.29
CA ASP A 126 -22.64 23.37 14.11
C ASP A 126 -23.32 22.38 15.09
N ALA A 127 -23.22 22.56 16.41
CA ALA A 127 -24.26 23.12 17.28
C ALA A 127 -25.68 22.49 17.12
N ALA A 128 -25.91 21.33 17.75
CA ALA A 128 -27.16 21.02 18.45
C ALA A 128 -27.02 19.73 19.28
N SER A 129 -27.46 19.80 20.54
CA SER A 129 -27.78 18.67 21.43
C SER A 129 -26.67 18.12 22.33
N GLN A 130 -26.16 18.99 23.20
CA GLN A 130 -25.91 18.66 24.62
C GLN A 130 -26.96 19.47 25.37
N GLU A 131 -27.93 18.87 26.03
CA GLU A 131 -27.92 18.41 27.42
C GLU A 131 -29.34 17.84 27.69
N VAL A 132 -29.58 17.26 28.87
CA VAL A 132 -30.88 16.90 29.49
C VAL A 132 -31.18 15.38 29.52
N LEU A 133 -30.58 14.77 30.56
CA LEU A 133 -31.20 13.87 31.57
C LEU A 133 -30.64 12.45 31.69
N SER A 134 -29.75 12.32 32.67
CA SER A 134 -29.81 11.30 33.72
C SER A 134 -31.24 10.93 34.13
N ASP A 135 -31.56 9.64 34.26
CA ASP A 135 -31.61 8.94 35.57
C ASP A 135 -32.20 7.51 35.44
N GLU A 136 -31.66 6.59 36.26
CA GLU A 136 -32.17 5.30 36.77
C GLU A 136 -33.13 4.41 35.94
N ARG A 137 -32.82 3.10 35.79
CA ARG A 137 -33.13 2.06 36.80
C ARG A 137 -33.02 0.63 36.25
N ASP A 138 -32.54 -0.27 37.10
CA ASP A 138 -32.57 -1.74 37.01
C ASP A 138 -33.95 -2.34 36.68
N ALA A 139 -33.96 -3.45 35.92
CA ALA A 139 -34.90 -4.55 36.14
C ALA A 139 -34.43 -5.85 35.46
N ALA A 140 -34.26 -6.88 36.28
CA ALA A 140 -34.13 -8.28 35.90
C ALA A 140 -35.51 -8.93 35.62
N GLY A 141 -35.50 -10.05 34.88
CA GLY A 141 -36.64 -10.98 34.68
C GLY A 141 -36.63 -11.53 33.25
N SER A 142 -36.25 -12.77 32.93
CA SER A 142 -36.78 -14.09 33.30
C SER A 142 -38.20 -14.38 32.79
N GLY A 143 -38.31 -15.42 31.94
CA GLY A 143 -39.53 -16.15 31.55
C GLY A 143 -40.40 -15.45 30.50
N GLY A 144 -40.97 -16.09 29.48
CA GLY A 144 -41.09 -17.49 29.11
C GLY A 144 -42.26 -17.62 28.11
N VAL A 145 -42.15 -18.59 27.19
CA VAL A 145 -43.21 -19.39 26.55
C VAL A 145 -44.34 -18.69 25.79
N ALA A 146 -44.41 -18.93 24.48
CA ALA A 146 -45.67 -19.25 23.79
C ALA A 146 -45.39 -20.18 22.59
N ASP A 147 -46.14 -21.27 22.59
CA ASP A 147 -46.17 -22.44 21.70
C ASP A 147 -47.25 -22.24 20.62
N ASP A 148 -47.06 -22.84 19.43
CA ASP A 148 -48.04 -23.59 18.60
C ASP A 148 -47.38 -23.85 17.21
N GLU A 149 -47.01 -25.08 16.84
CA GLU A 149 -47.81 -26.07 16.07
C GLU A 149 -48.23 -25.56 14.67
N ALA A 150 -48.15 -26.24 13.53
CA ALA A 150 -47.96 -27.65 13.17
C ALA A 150 -47.54 -27.73 11.69
N GLY A 151 -46.85 -28.79 11.25
CA GLY A 151 -46.60 -28.98 9.82
C GLY A 151 -45.63 -30.10 9.42
N ARG A 152 -45.87 -31.33 9.89
CA ARG A 152 -45.15 -32.55 9.51
C ARG A 152 -45.42 -32.94 8.05
N ARG A 153 -44.38 -33.32 7.27
CA ARG A 153 -44.43 -34.55 6.45
C ARG A 153 -43.05 -35.04 6.00
N MET A 154 -42.85 -36.33 6.24
CA MET A 154 -41.72 -37.18 5.86
C MET A 154 -41.68 -37.43 4.35
N VAL A 155 -40.51 -37.83 3.82
CA VAL A 155 -40.35 -39.11 3.08
C VAL A 155 -38.87 -39.45 2.89
N THR A 156 -38.56 -40.72 3.17
CA THR A 156 -37.28 -41.43 3.04
C THR A 156 -37.20 -42.20 1.71
N GLY A 157 -35.99 -42.42 1.17
CA GLY A 157 -35.72 -43.45 0.14
C GLY A 157 -34.46 -43.11 -0.69
N LYS A 158 -33.25 -43.63 -0.45
CA LYS A 158 -32.67 -44.98 -0.65
C LYS A 158 -32.28 -45.32 -2.12
N LYS A 159 -30.94 -45.36 -2.35
CA LYS A 159 -30.12 -46.31 -3.15
C LYS A 159 -30.22 -46.45 -4.70
N GLN A 160 -29.04 -46.36 -5.34
CA GLN A 160 -28.36 -47.29 -6.30
C GLN A 160 -27.65 -46.47 -7.40
N ALA A 161 -26.31 -46.47 -7.54
CA ALA A 161 -25.38 -47.51 -8.00
C ALA A 161 -25.61 -47.96 -9.47
N LYS A 162 -24.66 -47.61 -10.37
CA LYS A 162 -23.72 -48.50 -11.13
C LYS A 162 -23.53 -48.10 -12.62
N LYS A 163 -22.23 -48.10 -13.01
CA LYS A 163 -21.62 -48.52 -14.31
C LYS A 163 -21.96 -47.70 -15.58
N SER A 164 -20.99 -46.95 -16.15
CA SER A 164 -19.93 -47.37 -17.09
C SER A 164 -20.42 -47.77 -18.49
N ALA A 165 -20.04 -47.00 -19.52
CA ALA A 165 -19.34 -47.49 -20.72
C ALA A 165 -19.24 -46.38 -21.78
N ALA A 166 -18.07 -46.35 -22.43
CA ALA A 166 -17.71 -45.52 -23.57
C ALA A 166 -18.47 -45.91 -24.85
N ALA A 167 -18.67 -44.95 -25.75
CA ALA A 167 -18.36 -45.11 -27.18
C ALA A 167 -18.54 -43.78 -27.93
N ALA A 168 -17.51 -43.45 -28.70
CA ALA A 168 -17.44 -42.32 -29.62
C ALA A 168 -18.41 -42.44 -30.80
N ARG A 169 -18.81 -41.29 -31.40
CA ARG A 169 -18.80 -41.07 -32.86
C ARG A 169 -19.09 -39.62 -33.27
N LYS A 170 -18.00 -38.97 -33.69
CA LYS A 170 -17.78 -37.92 -34.70
C LYS A 170 -18.95 -37.64 -35.68
N GLY A 171 -19.31 -36.37 -35.89
CA GLY A 171 -20.17 -36.00 -37.02
C GLY A 171 -20.63 -34.54 -37.16
N LYS A 172 -19.86 -33.77 -37.95
CA LYS A 172 -20.27 -32.69 -38.88
C LYS A 172 -20.62 -31.27 -38.39
N LYS A 173 -19.81 -30.36 -38.93
CA LYS A 173 -19.92 -28.90 -39.03
C LYS A 173 -21.19 -28.47 -39.79
N ALA A 174 -21.81 -27.37 -39.38
CA ALA A 174 -22.60 -26.52 -40.26
C ALA A 174 -22.37 -25.03 -39.90
N ARG A 175 -21.92 -24.29 -40.90
CA ARG A 175 -21.58 -22.86 -40.91
C ARG A 175 -22.77 -22.14 -41.56
N ARG A 176 -23.36 -21.13 -40.91
CA ARG A 176 -24.18 -20.12 -41.60
C ARG A 176 -24.08 -18.75 -40.93
N LYS A 177 -24.08 -17.74 -41.79
CA LYS A 177 -23.67 -16.33 -41.67
C LYS A 177 -24.92 -15.44 -41.52
N LYS A 178 -24.68 -14.13 -41.25
CA LYS A 178 -25.56 -12.93 -41.40
C LYS A 178 -26.42 -12.60 -40.15
N GLU A 179 -26.58 -11.38 -39.61
CA GLU A 179 -26.38 -9.98 -40.06
C GLU A 179 -26.01 -9.00 -38.91
N LEU A 180 -25.78 -7.74 -39.28
CA LEU A 180 -25.20 -6.60 -38.57
C LEU A 180 -26.20 -5.80 -37.69
N ARG A 181 -25.73 -5.42 -36.47
CA ARG A 181 -25.88 -4.14 -35.70
C ARG A 181 -27.29 -3.68 -35.26
N PRO A 182 -27.48 -3.00 -34.09
CA PRO A 182 -26.69 -1.86 -33.61
C PRO A 182 -26.26 -1.81 -32.12
N LEU A 183 -25.35 -0.85 -31.90
CA LEU A 183 -24.68 -0.34 -30.69
C LEU A 183 -25.46 -0.39 -29.37
N ASP A 184 -24.88 -1.08 -28.39
CA ASP A 184 -24.85 -0.70 -26.96
C ASP A 184 -23.69 -1.47 -26.29
N VAL A 185 -22.60 -0.77 -25.93
CA VAL A 185 -21.44 -1.36 -25.23
C VAL A 185 -21.21 -0.61 -23.93
N LEU A 186 -21.89 -1.07 -22.88
CA LEU A 186 -21.31 -1.16 -21.55
C LEU A 186 -20.84 -2.61 -21.39
N GLY A 187 -19.60 -2.88 -21.80
CA GLY A 187 -19.00 -4.21 -21.84
C GLY A 187 -18.11 -4.47 -20.64
N ASP A 188 -18.64 -5.25 -19.71
CA ASP A 188 -17.93 -5.99 -18.66
C ASP A 188 -16.86 -6.90 -19.28
N GLU A 189 -15.58 -6.59 -19.04
CA GLU A 189 -14.46 -7.45 -19.47
C GLU A 189 -14.10 -8.40 -18.31
N ASN A 190 -14.88 -9.48 -18.21
CA ASN A 190 -14.56 -10.71 -17.52
C ASN A 190 -13.60 -11.55 -18.39
N ASP A 191 -12.30 -11.50 -18.10
CA ASP A 191 -11.32 -12.42 -18.69
C ASP A 191 -11.01 -13.55 -17.70
N GLY A 192 -11.38 -14.76 -18.12
CA GLY A 192 -11.34 -16.00 -17.36
C GLY A 192 -9.94 -16.60 -17.22
N ASP A 193 -9.70 -17.16 -16.03
CA ASP A 193 -8.60 -18.07 -15.74
C ASP A 193 -8.88 -19.45 -16.40
N GLU A 194 -8.12 -19.81 -17.43
CA GLU A 194 -8.03 -21.20 -17.91
C GLU A 194 -6.68 -21.79 -17.46
N ASP A 195 -6.76 -22.71 -16.49
CA ASP A 195 -5.68 -23.60 -16.06
C ASP A 195 -5.82 -24.92 -16.85
N GLY A 196 -4.75 -25.36 -17.51
CA GLY A 196 -4.77 -26.56 -18.34
C GLY A 196 -3.38 -26.94 -18.84
N GLY A 197 -2.64 -27.69 -18.01
CA GLY A 197 -1.35 -28.27 -18.37
C GLY A 197 -1.45 -29.41 -19.40
N GLY A 198 -0.39 -29.56 -20.19
CA GLY A 198 -0.17 -30.72 -21.06
C GLY A 198 0.96 -30.45 -22.04
N GLY A 199 2.14 -31.02 -21.79
CA GLY A 199 3.29 -30.91 -22.70
C GLY A 199 3.19 -31.86 -23.89
N SER A 200 3.82 -31.50 -25.00
CA SER A 200 4.75 -32.38 -25.72
C SER A 200 5.60 -31.58 -26.73
N GLU A 201 6.84 -32.04 -26.82
CA GLU A 201 7.87 -31.92 -27.84
C GLU A 201 7.52 -31.46 -29.29
N SER A 202 8.44 -30.67 -29.86
CA SER A 202 9.17 -30.92 -31.13
C SER A 202 9.23 -29.73 -32.10
N THR A 203 10.48 -29.40 -32.43
CA THR A 203 11.05 -29.15 -33.77
C THR A 203 10.67 -27.92 -34.62
N GLU A 204 11.75 -27.17 -34.92
CA GLU A 204 12.16 -26.51 -36.16
C GLU A 204 11.48 -25.26 -36.76
N SER A 205 12.39 -24.33 -37.12
CA SER A 205 12.38 -23.46 -38.30
C SER A 205 11.63 -22.11 -38.25
N SER A 206 12.46 -21.09 -38.03
CA SER A 206 12.70 -19.90 -38.88
C SER A 206 11.57 -18.92 -39.24
N ALA A 207 11.90 -17.67 -38.91
CA ALA A 207 11.62 -16.42 -39.62
C ALA A 207 10.21 -15.82 -39.53
N GLY A 208 10.18 -14.60 -38.99
CA GLY A 208 9.21 -13.57 -39.36
C GLY A 208 8.20 -13.24 -38.28
N GLY A 209 8.28 -12.01 -37.77
CA GLY A 209 7.19 -11.39 -37.04
C GLY A 209 7.64 -10.75 -35.74
N GLY A 210 8.09 -9.50 -35.84
CA GLY A 210 8.15 -8.59 -34.70
C GLY A 210 6.75 -8.38 -34.14
N GLY A 211 6.31 -9.32 -33.32
CA GLY A 211 5.17 -9.16 -32.43
C GLY A 211 5.66 -8.40 -31.22
N GLY A 212 5.22 -7.15 -31.08
CA GLY A 212 5.29 -6.38 -29.85
C GLY A 212 4.49 -7.06 -28.75
N GLY A 213 4.95 -8.22 -28.28
CA GLY A 213 4.58 -8.75 -26.99
C GLY A 213 5.18 -7.78 -25.99
N GLY A 214 4.33 -6.90 -25.43
CA GLY A 214 4.73 -6.03 -24.33
C GLY A 214 5.31 -6.89 -23.23
N GLU A 215 6.64 -6.99 -23.21
CA GLU A 215 7.39 -7.90 -22.37
C GLU A 215 6.96 -7.59 -20.94
N ARG A 216 6.14 -8.48 -20.35
CA ARG A 216 5.80 -8.37 -18.94
C ARG A 216 7.14 -8.59 -18.25
N GLN A 217 7.83 -7.51 -17.89
CA GLN A 217 9.05 -7.52 -17.10
C GLN A 217 8.74 -8.35 -15.85
N ARG A 218 9.07 -9.64 -15.92
CA ARG A 218 8.78 -10.59 -14.87
C ARG A 218 9.73 -10.22 -13.75
N GLU A 219 9.16 -9.87 -12.60
CA GLU A 219 9.97 -9.48 -11.46
C GLU A 219 10.95 -10.58 -11.09
N HIS A 220 12.11 -10.15 -10.63
CA HIS A 220 13.12 -11.04 -10.10
C HIS A 220 12.56 -11.83 -8.90
N PRO A 221 12.87 -13.14 -8.81
CA PRO A 221 12.42 -13.95 -7.70
C PRO A 221 13.02 -13.44 -6.39
N PHE A 222 12.29 -13.64 -5.29
CA PHE A 222 12.79 -13.32 -3.96
C PHE A 222 13.82 -14.34 -3.49
N VAL A 223 14.74 -13.88 -2.66
CA VAL A 223 15.66 -14.72 -1.86
C VAL A 223 15.60 -14.34 -0.40
N VAL A 224 15.91 -15.30 0.46
CA VAL A 224 16.01 -15.05 1.90
C VAL A 224 17.23 -14.14 2.12
N THR A 225 16.98 -12.94 2.63
CA THR A 225 18.01 -11.97 2.98
C THR A 225 17.92 -11.61 4.45
N GLU A 226 19.06 -11.28 5.03
CA GLU A 226 19.13 -10.69 6.36
C GLU A 226 18.49 -9.29 6.39
N PRO A 227 18.09 -8.79 7.57
CA PRO A 227 17.59 -7.44 7.72
C PRO A 227 18.62 -6.41 7.25
N GLY A 228 18.24 -5.55 6.30
CA GLY A 228 19.12 -4.53 5.72
C GLY A 228 20.06 -5.06 4.63
N GLU A 229 20.07 -6.36 4.34
CA GLU A 229 20.88 -6.92 3.27
C GLU A 229 20.21 -6.72 1.91
N VAL A 230 20.95 -6.08 1.00
CA VAL A 230 20.56 -5.97 -0.40
C VAL A 230 20.80 -7.30 -1.09
N ALA A 231 19.76 -7.87 -1.70
CA ALA A 231 19.89 -9.08 -2.49
C ALA A 231 20.89 -8.87 -3.63
N ARG A 232 21.81 -9.84 -3.78
CA ARG A 232 22.80 -9.82 -4.86
C ARG A 232 22.20 -10.36 -6.16
N ALA A 233 22.75 -9.89 -7.28
CA ALA A 233 22.37 -10.29 -8.64
C ALA A 233 20.91 -9.93 -9.00
N LYS A 234 20.36 -10.58 -10.05
CA LYS A 234 18.97 -10.42 -10.54
C LYS A 234 17.95 -11.07 -9.59
N LYS A 235 17.97 -10.69 -8.30
CA LYS A 235 17.12 -11.24 -7.23
C LYS A 235 16.64 -10.11 -6.31
N ASN A 236 15.47 -10.30 -5.71
CA ASN A 236 14.88 -9.34 -4.77
C ASN A 236 15.04 -9.81 -3.32
N GLY A 237 15.31 -8.89 -2.39
CA GLY A 237 15.41 -9.19 -0.96
C GLY A 237 14.07 -9.21 -0.24
N LEU A 238 14.06 -9.72 0.98
CA LEU A 238 12.84 -9.76 1.81
C LEU A 238 12.44 -8.37 2.34
N ASP A 239 13.39 -7.46 2.54
CA ASP A 239 13.05 -6.07 2.92
C ASP A 239 12.31 -5.35 1.79
N TYR A 240 12.68 -5.61 0.54
CA TYR A 240 11.91 -5.12 -0.61
C TYR A 240 10.50 -5.72 -0.63
N LEU A 241 10.35 -7.01 -0.34
CA LEU A 241 9.04 -7.64 -0.20
C LEU A 241 8.18 -6.91 0.86
N PHE A 242 8.72 -6.62 2.04
CA PHE A 242 7.99 -5.89 3.09
C PHE A 242 7.69 -4.44 2.69
N HIS A 243 8.59 -3.79 1.97
CA HIS A 243 8.34 -2.47 1.40
C HIS A 243 7.14 -2.45 0.45
N LEU A 244 6.90 -3.52 -0.33
CA LEU A 244 5.71 -3.61 -1.19
C LEU A 244 4.39 -3.59 -0.39
N TYR A 245 4.37 -4.12 0.85
CA TYR A 245 3.19 -4.04 1.72
C TYR A 245 2.94 -2.61 2.20
N GLU A 246 4.02 -1.88 2.52
CA GLU A 246 3.94 -0.49 2.91
C GLU A 246 3.45 0.39 1.75
N GLN A 247 3.94 0.14 0.53
CA GLN A 247 3.41 0.80 -0.67
C GLN A 247 1.92 0.51 -0.89
N CYS A 248 1.47 -0.74 -0.67
CA CYS A 248 0.04 -1.07 -0.72
C CYS A 248 -0.79 -0.29 0.31
N ARG A 249 -0.23 -0.02 1.50
CA ARG A 249 -0.89 0.82 2.51
C ARG A 249 -1.06 2.25 2.01
N VAL A 250 -0.03 2.83 1.40
CA VAL A 250 -0.10 4.18 0.80
C VAL A 250 -1.17 4.23 -0.29
N PHE A 251 -1.22 3.24 -1.18
CA PHE A 251 -2.26 3.17 -2.21
C PHE A 251 -3.66 3.02 -1.61
N LEU A 252 -3.82 2.27 -0.53
CA LEU A 252 -5.10 2.16 0.16
C LEU A 252 -5.55 3.52 0.72
N LEU A 253 -4.66 4.26 1.38
CA LEU A 253 -4.97 5.60 1.90
C LEU A 253 -5.39 6.55 0.76
N GLN A 254 -4.69 6.52 -0.37
CA GLN A 254 -5.06 7.31 -1.54
C GLN A 254 -6.45 6.93 -2.08
N VAL A 255 -6.74 5.63 -2.18
CA VAL A 255 -8.07 5.15 -2.61
C VAL A 255 -9.17 5.54 -1.62
N GLN A 256 -8.89 5.51 -0.32
CA GLN A 256 -9.82 5.97 0.72
C GLN A 256 -10.11 7.46 0.57
N SER A 257 -9.07 8.30 0.41
CA SER A 257 -9.24 9.74 0.20
C SER A 257 -10.06 10.05 -1.04
N ILE A 258 -9.80 9.36 -2.16
CA ILE A 258 -10.57 9.53 -3.39
C ILE A 258 -12.03 9.12 -3.18
N ALA A 259 -12.28 7.99 -2.50
CA ALA A 259 -13.64 7.53 -2.22
C ALA A 259 -14.41 8.51 -1.33
N MET A 260 -13.76 9.06 -0.29
CA MET A 260 -14.36 10.07 0.58
C MET A 260 -14.71 11.34 -0.18
N LEU A 261 -13.82 11.84 -1.04
CA LEU A 261 -14.08 13.04 -1.85
C LEU A 261 -15.19 12.82 -2.89
N SER A 262 -15.35 11.59 -3.40
CA SER A 262 -16.41 11.23 -4.34
C SER A 262 -17.74 10.85 -3.67
N GLY A 263 -17.84 10.88 -2.33
CA GLY A 263 -19.05 10.46 -1.59
C GLY A 263 -19.33 8.96 -1.63
N HIS A 264 -18.33 8.13 -1.98
CA HIS A 264 -18.42 6.68 -1.99
C HIS A 264 -17.88 6.07 -0.69
N LYS A 265 -18.36 4.87 -0.32
CA LYS A 265 -17.86 4.15 0.86
C LYS A 265 -16.37 3.84 0.72
N ALA A 266 -15.56 4.39 1.63
CA ALA A 266 -14.13 4.16 1.65
C ALA A 266 -13.79 2.69 2.03
N PRO A 267 -12.93 2.00 1.27
CA PRO A 267 -12.54 0.63 1.59
C PRO A 267 -11.61 0.61 2.81
N THR A 268 -11.86 -0.26 3.79
CA THR A 268 -11.03 -0.38 5.00
C THR A 268 -9.90 -1.40 4.86
N LYS A 269 -9.98 -2.29 3.87
CA LYS A 269 -9.01 -3.35 3.59
C LYS A 269 -8.40 -3.17 2.20
N VAL A 270 -7.27 -3.83 1.95
CA VAL A 270 -6.66 -3.90 0.61
C VAL A 270 -7.55 -4.73 -0.32
N THR A 271 -8.38 -4.04 -1.12
CA THR A 271 -9.32 -4.65 -2.08
C THR A 271 -8.73 -4.73 -3.50
N ASN A 272 -9.47 -5.33 -4.43
CA ASN A 272 -9.12 -5.31 -5.87
C ASN A 272 -8.99 -3.89 -6.43
N GLN A 273 -9.72 -2.91 -5.87
CA GLN A 273 -9.61 -1.51 -6.28
C GLN A 273 -8.21 -0.93 -5.99
N VAL A 274 -7.62 -1.29 -4.86
CA VAL A 274 -6.26 -0.86 -4.48
C VAL A 274 -5.23 -1.41 -5.46
N PHE A 275 -5.34 -2.68 -5.85
CA PHE A 275 -4.44 -3.28 -6.85
C PHE A 275 -4.59 -2.66 -8.24
N ARG A 276 -5.84 -2.33 -8.65
CA ARG A 276 -6.09 -1.61 -9.91
C ARG A 276 -5.50 -0.19 -9.86
N TYR A 277 -5.64 0.49 -8.74
CA TYR A 277 -5.10 1.83 -8.53
C TYR A 277 -3.56 1.83 -8.56
N ALA A 278 -2.91 0.89 -7.84
CA ALA A 278 -1.45 0.74 -7.87
C ALA A 278 -0.92 0.54 -9.31
N LYS A 279 -1.60 -0.29 -10.13
CA LYS A 279 -1.27 -0.47 -11.55
C LYS A 279 -1.41 0.83 -12.35
N LYS A 280 -2.45 1.64 -12.08
CA LYS A 280 -2.67 2.96 -12.70
C LYS A 280 -1.58 3.96 -12.33
N CYS A 281 -1.06 3.90 -11.10
CA CYS A 281 0.05 4.72 -10.61
C CYS A 281 1.44 4.24 -11.08
N GLY A 282 1.52 3.25 -11.97
CA GLY A 282 2.80 2.74 -12.49
C GLY A 282 3.45 1.64 -11.65
N ALA A 283 2.89 1.26 -10.50
CA ALA A 283 3.38 0.16 -9.66
C ALA A 283 2.94 -1.21 -10.19
N ARG A 284 3.31 -1.53 -11.44
CA ARG A 284 2.96 -2.80 -12.11
C ARG A 284 3.55 -4.03 -11.42
N TYR A 285 4.60 -3.83 -10.63
CA TYR A 285 5.23 -4.85 -9.80
C TYR A 285 4.43 -5.15 -8.52
N ILE A 286 3.24 -4.57 -8.28
CA ILE A 286 2.37 -5.00 -7.19
C ILE A 286 1.21 -5.79 -7.79
N ASN A 287 1.00 -7.03 -7.31
CA ASN A 287 -0.08 -7.88 -7.79
C ASN A 287 -0.74 -8.69 -6.67
N LYS A 288 -2.05 -8.96 -6.81
CA LYS A 288 -2.88 -9.61 -5.79
C LYS A 288 -2.36 -11.00 -5.39
N PRO A 289 -2.02 -11.93 -6.33
CA PRO A 289 -1.54 -13.25 -5.94
C PRO A 289 -0.28 -13.20 -5.08
N LYS A 290 0.70 -12.38 -5.47
CA LYS A 290 1.97 -12.22 -4.74
C LYS A 290 1.77 -11.64 -3.35
N MET A 291 0.99 -10.56 -3.23
CA MET A 291 0.72 -9.93 -1.92
C MET A 291 -0.08 -10.86 -0.99
N ARG A 292 -0.98 -11.69 -1.53
CA ARG A 292 -1.68 -12.69 -0.70
C ARG A 292 -0.76 -13.83 -0.28
N HIS A 293 0.23 -14.16 -1.10
CA HIS A 293 1.11 -15.30 -0.85
C HIS A 293 2.00 -15.09 0.38
N TYR A 294 2.45 -13.86 0.65
CA TYR A 294 3.42 -13.54 1.70
C TYR A 294 2.86 -12.73 2.89
N VAL A 295 1.54 -12.54 2.96
CA VAL A 295 0.96 -11.65 3.97
C VAL A 295 1.16 -12.16 5.39
N HIS A 296 1.25 -13.47 5.61
CA HIS A 296 1.61 -14.01 6.93
C HIS A 296 3.09 -13.73 7.27
N CYS A 297 4.02 -13.78 6.31
CA CYS A 297 5.40 -13.36 6.53
C CYS A 297 5.48 -11.88 6.95
N TYR A 298 4.69 -11.02 6.30
CA TYR A 298 4.57 -9.61 6.69
C TYR A 298 3.91 -9.44 8.07
N ALA A 299 2.92 -10.29 8.40
CA ALA A 299 2.31 -10.31 9.72
C ALA A 299 3.31 -10.64 10.82
N LEU A 300 4.17 -11.64 10.61
CA LEU A 300 5.22 -11.98 11.56
C LEU A 300 6.17 -10.80 11.75
N HIS A 301 6.61 -10.16 10.66
CA HIS A 301 7.47 -8.98 10.74
C HIS A 301 6.83 -7.81 11.49
N CYS A 302 5.50 -7.63 11.43
CA CYS A 302 4.82 -6.56 12.15
C CYS A 302 4.57 -6.90 13.64
N LEU A 303 4.21 -8.15 13.95
CA LEU A 303 3.86 -8.57 15.31
C LEU A 303 5.10 -8.87 16.16
N ASP A 304 6.13 -9.43 15.55
CA ASP A 304 7.38 -9.81 16.19
C ASP A 304 8.54 -9.67 15.19
N GLU A 305 9.07 -8.45 15.11
CA GLU A 305 10.17 -8.13 14.23
C GLU A 305 11.45 -8.92 14.60
N GLU A 306 11.67 -9.16 15.90
CA GLU A 306 12.84 -9.89 16.39
C GLU A 306 12.81 -11.35 15.95
N ALA A 307 11.68 -12.05 16.16
CA ALA A 307 11.49 -13.42 15.69
C ALA A 307 11.55 -13.52 14.16
N SER A 308 10.96 -12.55 13.44
CA SER A 308 11.09 -12.45 11.98
C SER A 308 12.56 -12.35 11.54
N ASN A 309 13.32 -11.47 12.17
CA ASN A 309 14.73 -11.23 11.85
C ASN A 309 15.62 -12.43 12.21
N ALA A 310 15.37 -13.09 13.35
CA ALA A 310 16.03 -14.33 13.72
C ALA A 310 15.74 -15.46 12.72
N LEU A 311 14.48 -15.61 12.30
CA LEU A 311 14.07 -16.61 11.31
C LEU A 311 14.75 -16.36 9.95
N ARG A 312 14.84 -15.10 9.50
CA ARG A 312 15.55 -14.72 8.26
C ARG A 312 17.03 -15.10 8.32
N ARG A 313 17.72 -14.76 9.42
CA ARG A 313 19.14 -15.14 9.64
C ARG A 313 19.33 -16.66 9.62
N ALA A 314 18.50 -17.39 10.36
CA ALA A 314 18.61 -18.85 10.45
C ALA A 314 18.40 -19.55 9.10
N TYR A 315 17.39 -19.14 8.33
CA TYR A 315 17.12 -19.73 7.01
C TYR A 315 18.16 -19.35 5.96
N LYS A 316 18.69 -18.12 6.02
CA LYS A 316 19.80 -17.71 5.15
C LYS A 316 21.08 -18.49 5.46
N ALA A 317 21.43 -18.64 6.73
CA ALA A 317 22.62 -19.40 7.17
C ALA A 317 22.56 -20.87 6.71
N ARG A 318 21.36 -21.45 6.65
CA ARG A 318 21.13 -22.80 6.11
C ARG A 318 21.07 -22.88 4.58
N GLY A 319 21.09 -21.75 3.87
CA GLY A 319 20.95 -21.73 2.40
C GLY A 319 19.57 -22.15 1.90
N GLU A 320 18.54 -22.01 2.74
CA GLU A 320 17.18 -22.47 2.44
C GLU A 320 16.49 -21.57 1.41
N ASN A 321 15.56 -22.17 0.66
CA ASN A 321 14.76 -21.41 -0.31
C ASN A 321 13.66 -20.57 0.37
N VAL A 322 13.14 -19.58 -0.35
CA VAL A 322 12.06 -18.69 0.16
C VAL A 322 10.79 -19.46 0.49
N GLY A 323 10.51 -20.57 -0.19
CA GLY A 323 9.37 -21.42 0.11
C GLY A 323 9.45 -22.03 1.51
N ALA A 324 10.61 -22.56 1.88
CA ALA A 324 10.86 -23.14 3.20
C ALA A 324 10.78 -22.07 4.30
N TRP A 325 11.44 -20.92 4.12
CA TRP A 325 11.33 -19.77 5.04
C TRP A 325 9.88 -19.31 5.20
N ARG A 326 9.15 -19.18 4.09
CA ARG A 326 7.74 -18.77 4.08
C ARG A 326 6.87 -19.74 4.88
N GLN A 327 7.07 -21.05 4.75
CA GLN A 327 6.30 -22.02 5.53
C GLN A 327 6.64 -21.93 7.02
N ALA A 328 7.91 -21.71 7.35
CA ALA A 328 8.35 -21.56 8.73
C ALA A 328 7.73 -20.36 9.43
N CYS A 329 7.38 -19.28 8.71
CA CYS A 329 6.69 -18.12 9.28
C CYS A 329 5.33 -18.44 9.93
N TYR A 330 4.68 -19.56 9.60
CA TYR A 330 3.40 -19.91 10.22
C TYR A 330 3.54 -20.33 11.69
N ALA A 331 4.60 -21.04 12.05
CA ALA A 331 4.79 -21.55 13.41
C ALA A 331 4.79 -20.45 14.50
N PRO A 332 5.63 -19.40 14.41
CA PRO A 332 5.63 -18.33 15.42
C PRO A 332 4.32 -17.53 15.43
N LEU A 333 3.63 -17.41 14.29
CA LEU A 333 2.31 -16.75 14.26
C LEU A 333 1.24 -17.55 15.00
N VAL A 334 1.26 -18.88 14.90
CA VAL A 334 0.34 -19.73 15.65
C VAL A 334 0.63 -19.65 17.13
N GLU A 335 1.90 -19.55 17.53
CA GLU A 335 2.30 -19.34 18.93
C GLU A 335 1.80 -17.99 19.46
N ILE A 336 1.96 -16.90 18.68
CA ILE A 336 1.39 -15.59 19.02
C ILE A 336 -0.13 -15.71 19.16
N ALA A 337 -0.80 -16.36 18.20
CA ALA A 337 -2.26 -16.53 18.26
C ALA A 337 -2.69 -17.34 19.49
N ALA A 338 -1.94 -18.36 19.91
CA ALA A 338 -2.24 -19.15 21.11
C ALA A 338 -2.27 -18.27 22.38
N ARG A 339 -1.38 -17.27 22.48
CA ARG A 339 -1.37 -16.29 23.59
C ARG A 339 -2.59 -15.37 23.59
N HIS A 340 -3.29 -15.26 22.46
CA HIS A 340 -4.51 -14.47 22.28
C HIS A 340 -5.76 -15.36 22.11
N GLY A 341 -5.80 -16.55 22.71
CA GLY A 341 -6.97 -17.43 22.65
C GLY A 341 -7.28 -17.98 21.26
N PHE A 342 -6.27 -18.03 20.38
CA PHE A 342 -6.37 -18.38 18.96
C PHE A 342 -7.24 -17.46 18.10
N ASP A 343 -7.54 -16.25 18.58
CA ASP A 343 -8.24 -15.24 17.78
C ASP A 343 -7.25 -14.45 16.91
N VAL A 344 -6.93 -15.03 15.75
CA VAL A 344 -6.05 -14.39 14.77
C VAL A 344 -6.66 -13.14 14.12
N ASP A 345 -7.99 -13.02 14.11
CA ASP A 345 -8.65 -11.80 13.58
C ASP A 345 -8.40 -10.61 14.51
N ALA A 346 -8.56 -10.82 15.81
CA ALA A 346 -8.26 -9.80 16.81
C ALA A 346 -6.79 -9.38 16.75
N VAL A 347 -5.86 -10.34 16.62
CA VAL A 347 -4.42 -10.05 16.47
C VAL A 347 -4.15 -9.17 15.25
N PHE A 348 -4.76 -9.48 14.10
CA PHE A 348 -4.58 -8.65 12.89
C PHE A 348 -5.26 -7.29 13.02
N ALA A 349 -6.44 -7.21 13.65
CA ALA A 349 -7.19 -5.98 13.83
C ALA A 349 -6.51 -5.01 14.81
N ALA A 350 -5.82 -5.54 15.84
CA ALA A 350 -5.11 -4.74 16.83
C ALA A 350 -3.90 -4.00 16.26
N HIS A 351 -3.26 -4.53 15.21
CA HIS A 351 -2.05 -3.94 14.66
C HIS A 351 -2.35 -2.99 13.47
N PRO A 352 -2.01 -1.68 13.51
CA PRO A 352 -2.39 -0.70 12.48
C PRO A 352 -1.96 -1.08 11.05
N ARG A 353 -0.78 -1.68 10.89
CA ARG A 353 -0.26 -2.12 9.58
C ARG A 353 -0.91 -3.41 9.05
N LEU A 354 -1.51 -4.23 9.93
CA LEU A 354 -2.12 -5.52 9.56
C LEU A 354 -3.64 -5.44 9.49
N ALA A 355 -4.25 -4.47 10.17
CA ALA A 355 -5.68 -4.25 10.18
C ALA A 355 -6.26 -3.98 8.78
N ILE A 356 -5.44 -3.61 7.80
CA ILE A 356 -5.85 -3.41 6.41
C ILE A 356 -5.78 -4.70 5.56
N TRP A 357 -5.18 -5.77 6.08
CA TRP A 357 -5.03 -7.04 5.38
C TRP A 357 -6.11 -8.04 5.81
N TYR A 358 -6.41 -8.98 4.92
CA TYR A 358 -7.22 -10.16 5.24
C TYR A 358 -6.31 -11.25 5.81
N VAL A 359 -6.75 -11.89 6.89
CA VAL A 359 -6.02 -13.03 7.45
C VAL A 359 -6.02 -14.20 6.45
N PRO A 360 -4.86 -14.79 6.12
CA PRO A 360 -4.77 -15.96 5.25
C PRO A 360 -5.59 -17.13 5.74
N THR A 361 -6.32 -17.77 4.82
CA THR A 361 -7.09 -18.98 5.12
C THR A 361 -6.23 -20.08 5.74
N ARG A 362 -5.00 -20.25 5.23
CA ARG A 362 -4.06 -21.26 5.77
C ARG A 362 -3.67 -20.96 7.22
N LEU A 363 -3.45 -19.69 7.57
CA LEU A 363 -3.12 -19.30 8.94
C LEU A 363 -4.28 -19.60 9.89
N ARG A 364 -5.52 -19.24 9.49
CA ARG A 364 -6.73 -19.59 10.27
C ARG A 364 -6.87 -21.08 10.51
N GLN A 365 -6.69 -21.89 9.46
CA GLN A 365 -6.75 -23.35 9.55
C GLN A 365 -5.73 -23.90 10.55
N LEU A 366 -4.49 -23.41 10.52
CA LEU A 366 -3.44 -23.84 11.44
C LEU A 366 -3.74 -23.42 12.89
N CYS A 367 -4.27 -22.22 13.11
CA CYS A 367 -4.70 -21.79 14.45
C CYS A 367 -5.85 -22.65 14.98
N HIS A 368 -6.85 -22.99 14.15
CA HIS A 368 -7.94 -23.87 14.56
C HIS A 368 -7.47 -25.29 14.87
N GLN A 369 -6.55 -25.84 14.07
CA GLN A 369 -5.94 -27.14 14.32
C GLN A 369 -5.15 -27.14 15.64
N ALA A 370 -4.31 -26.12 15.86
CA ALA A 370 -3.54 -25.97 17.08
C ALA A 370 -4.42 -25.81 18.32
N ARG A 371 -5.52 -25.05 18.22
CA ARG A 371 -6.53 -24.93 19.29
C ARG A 371 -7.14 -26.28 19.64
N GLY A 372 -7.57 -27.05 18.63
CA GLY A 372 -8.11 -28.40 18.83
C GLY A 372 -7.11 -29.33 19.51
N SER A 373 -5.84 -29.32 19.07
CA SER A 373 -4.78 -30.11 19.68
C SER A 373 -4.47 -29.68 21.12
N GLN A 374 -4.50 -28.39 21.44
CA GLN A 374 -4.30 -27.91 22.82
C GLN A 374 -5.43 -28.32 23.75
N HIS A 375 -6.69 -28.22 23.31
CA HIS A 375 -7.83 -28.72 24.10
C HIS A 375 -7.77 -30.23 24.31
N ALA A 376 -7.36 -31.00 23.29
CA ALA A 376 -7.17 -32.44 23.42
C ALA A 376 -6.04 -32.79 24.40
N ALA A 377 -4.92 -32.04 24.36
CA ALA A 377 -3.79 -32.21 25.28
C ALA A 377 -4.17 -31.85 26.73
N ALA A 378 -4.95 -30.79 26.93
CA ALA A 378 -5.42 -30.37 28.25
C ALA A 378 -6.52 -31.26 28.83
N GLY A 379 -7.23 -32.03 27.98
CA GLY A 379 -8.25 -32.98 28.40
C GLY A 379 -7.72 -34.38 28.75
N LEU A 380 -6.42 -34.65 28.58
CA LEU A 380 -5.81 -35.91 28.99
C LEU A 380 -5.62 -35.94 30.51
N PRO A 381 -6.10 -36.98 31.21
CA PRO A 381 -5.86 -37.13 32.64
C PRO A 381 -4.35 -37.22 32.92
N PRO A 382 -3.86 -36.66 34.05
CA PRO A 382 -2.46 -36.75 34.41
C PRO A 382 -2.03 -38.22 34.47
N PRO A 383 -0.78 -38.55 34.07
CA PRO A 383 -0.29 -39.92 34.14
C PRO A 383 -0.38 -40.43 35.58
N PRO A 384 -0.74 -41.71 35.79
CA PRO A 384 -0.78 -42.28 37.13
C PRO A 384 0.63 -42.14 37.73
N MET A 385 0.72 -41.40 38.83
CA MET A 385 1.93 -41.38 39.64
C MET A 385 2.04 -42.75 40.30
N PHE A 386 3.02 -43.54 39.87
CA PHE A 386 3.38 -44.82 40.48
C PHE A 386 4.23 -44.62 41.73
#